data_AF-N6VS67-F1
#
_entry.id   AF-N6VS67-F1
#
_cell.length_a   1.000
_cell.length_b   1.000
_cell.length_c   1.000
_cell.angle_alpha   90.00
_cell.angle_beta   90.00
_cell.angle_gamma   90.00
#
_symmetry.space_group_name_H-M   'P 1'
#
loop_
_entity.id
_entity.type
_entity.pdbx_description
1 polymer ?
#
loop_
_entity_poly.entity_id
_entity_poly.type
_entity_poly.pdbx_seq_one_letter_code
_entity_poly.pdbx_strand_id
1 'polypeptide(L)'
;MFAKKLLAGSVFMFAAGSVAAMPTDLADLESDDGDQVFADVSEGQYSDTYASYVTLTDTDGDLDDSNVTLLAEYANLASGNSFGIYDQNTGEELSLFTGGTDVNTGVTISFDLATGEATNLTTEESAEVGSTFGFYIDNGDGNKYYSDPEMNDGFDPALIYDTVGTSGEGLFGSNLVVAFEDQEAGDRDYNDLVVGLTDVEAVPEPGTLALFGMGLLGMGAAARRKS
;
A
#
# COMPACT_ATOMS: atom_id res chain seq x y z
N MET A 1 60.58 41.53 -6.86
CA MET A 1 60.38 40.18 -6.29
C MET A 1 59.26 40.28 -5.27
N PHE A 2 58.01 39.97 -5.64
CA PHE A 2 56.91 39.74 -4.68
C PHE A 2 55.91 38.79 -5.33
N ALA A 3 55.67 37.68 -4.65
CA ALA A 3 54.99 36.49 -5.16
C ALA A 3 53.46 36.61 -5.11
N LYS A 4 52.81 36.10 -6.16
CA LYS A 4 51.37 35.77 -6.21
C LYS A 4 51.04 34.76 -5.10
N LYS A 5 49.96 35.01 -4.35
CA LYS A 5 49.25 33.96 -3.60
C LYS A 5 47.89 33.75 -4.26
N LEU A 6 47.73 32.62 -4.94
CA LEU A 6 46.42 32.10 -5.32
C LEU A 6 45.82 31.41 -4.09
N LEU A 7 44.60 31.78 -3.71
CA LEU A 7 43.76 31.00 -2.82
C LEU A 7 43.20 29.82 -3.63
N ALA A 8 43.60 28.60 -3.29
CA ALA A 8 42.92 27.39 -3.74
C ALA A 8 41.74 27.15 -2.78
N GLY A 9 40.51 27.41 -3.24
CA GLY A 9 39.29 27.03 -2.54
C GLY A 9 38.97 25.58 -2.85
N SER A 10 39.14 24.70 -1.87
CA SER A 10 38.76 23.29 -1.95
C SER A 10 37.23 23.18 -1.93
N VAL A 11 36.63 22.80 -3.06
CA VAL A 11 35.21 22.43 -3.12
C VAL A 11 35.09 21.00 -2.58
N PHE A 12 34.51 20.87 -1.39
CA PHE A 12 34.06 19.58 -0.85
C PHE A 12 32.74 19.22 -1.57
N MET A 13 32.79 18.32 -2.55
CA MET A 13 31.56 17.70 -3.07
C MET A 13 31.14 16.59 -2.12
N PHE A 14 30.06 16.81 -1.38
CA PHE A 14 29.29 15.73 -0.75
C PHE A 14 28.58 14.97 -1.87
N ALA A 15 29.03 13.74 -2.14
CA ALA A 15 28.23 12.78 -2.88
C ALA A 15 27.21 12.17 -1.91
N ALA A 16 26.00 12.72 -1.87
CA ALA A 16 24.86 12.00 -1.31
C ALA A 16 24.48 10.93 -2.34
N GLY A 17 24.82 9.67 -2.06
CA GLY A 17 24.25 8.54 -2.81
C GLY A 17 22.80 8.39 -2.37
N SER A 18 21.86 8.55 -3.29
CA SER A 18 20.48 8.11 -3.09
C SER A 18 20.49 6.58 -3.12
N VAL A 19 20.35 5.96 -1.95
CA VAL A 19 19.95 4.55 -1.88
C VAL A 19 18.46 4.55 -2.20
N ALA A 20 18.07 4.00 -3.35
CA ALA A 20 16.68 3.65 -3.56
C ALA A 20 16.36 2.52 -2.58
N ALA A 21 15.32 2.66 -1.76
CA ALA A 21 14.81 1.54 -0.99
C ALA A 21 14.43 0.44 -2.00
N MET A 22 14.82 -0.80 -1.72
CA MET A 22 14.29 -1.93 -2.47
C MET A 22 12.83 -2.10 -2.04
N PRO A 23 11.90 -2.37 -2.97
CA PRO A 23 10.53 -2.67 -2.57
C PRO A 23 10.52 -3.90 -1.68
N THR A 24 9.64 -3.91 -0.69
CA THR A 24 9.42 -5.06 0.19
C THR A 24 8.82 -6.22 -0.62
N ASP A 25 9.23 -7.45 -0.32
CA ASP A 25 8.71 -8.66 -0.94
C ASP A 25 7.56 -9.26 -0.11
N LEU A 26 6.52 -9.77 -0.76
CA LEU A 26 5.43 -10.44 -0.06
C LEU A 26 5.91 -11.72 0.66
N ALA A 27 6.93 -12.39 0.14
CA ALA A 27 7.52 -13.59 0.76
C ALA A 27 8.28 -13.28 2.07
N ASP A 28 8.60 -12.01 2.31
CA ASP A 28 9.34 -11.54 3.49
C ASP A 28 8.41 -11.18 4.66
N LEU A 29 7.08 -11.22 4.48
CA LEU A 29 6.15 -11.04 5.59
C LEU A 29 6.24 -12.22 6.56
N GLU A 30 6.52 -11.93 7.82
CA GLU A 30 6.63 -12.89 8.91
C GLU A 30 5.59 -12.57 9.99
N SER A 31 5.06 -13.59 10.66
CA SER A 31 4.32 -13.45 11.91
C SER A 31 5.24 -13.05 13.08
N ASP A 32 4.67 -12.67 14.23
CA ASP A 32 5.41 -12.35 15.47
C ASP A 32 6.41 -13.42 15.93
N ASP A 33 6.16 -14.70 15.58
CA ASP A 33 7.03 -15.83 15.91
C ASP A 33 8.16 -16.03 14.88
N GLY A 34 8.19 -15.24 13.81
CA GLY A 34 9.16 -15.31 12.70
C GLY A 34 8.82 -16.35 11.63
N ASP A 35 7.61 -16.92 11.66
CA ASP A 35 7.15 -17.83 10.62
C ASP A 35 6.60 -17.03 9.43
N GLN A 36 6.93 -17.44 8.19
CA GLN A 36 6.42 -16.81 6.98
C GLN A 36 4.89 -16.80 6.95
N VAL A 37 4.29 -15.64 6.66
CA VAL A 37 2.84 -15.49 6.49
C VAL A 37 2.36 -16.30 5.27
N PHE A 38 3.13 -16.28 4.18
CA PHE A 38 2.82 -16.98 2.93
C PHE A 38 3.93 -17.93 2.51
N ALA A 39 4.03 -19.08 3.18
CA ALA A 39 5.10 -20.07 2.95
C ALA A 39 5.18 -20.66 1.52
N ASP A 40 4.11 -20.53 0.72
CA ASP A 40 4.07 -21.00 -0.66
C ASP A 40 4.40 -19.90 -1.70
N VAL A 41 4.61 -18.65 -1.26
CA VAL A 41 5.05 -17.54 -2.12
C VAL A 41 6.58 -17.57 -2.23
N SER A 42 7.10 -17.50 -3.45
CA SER A 42 8.55 -17.50 -3.68
C SER A 42 9.17 -16.12 -3.48
N GLU A 43 10.38 -16.06 -2.93
CA GLU A 43 11.17 -14.82 -2.88
C GLU A 43 11.36 -14.23 -4.28
N GLY A 44 11.17 -12.93 -4.40
CA GLY A 44 11.22 -12.13 -5.62
C GLY A 44 9.96 -12.19 -6.47
N GLN A 45 8.91 -12.89 -6.02
CA GLN A 45 7.71 -13.12 -6.83
C GLN A 45 6.80 -11.90 -6.87
N TYR A 46 6.56 -11.26 -5.72
CA TYR A 46 5.71 -10.09 -5.61
C TYR A 46 6.40 -9.02 -4.79
N SER A 47 6.48 -7.83 -5.37
CA SER A 47 7.08 -6.67 -4.73
C SER A 47 6.02 -5.61 -4.53
N ASP A 48 6.14 -4.85 -3.44
CA ASP A 48 5.29 -3.68 -3.22
C ASP A 48 5.28 -2.77 -4.48
N THR A 49 4.07 -2.34 -4.83
CA THR A 49 3.76 -1.52 -6.00
C THR A 49 3.94 -0.03 -5.72
N TYR A 50 4.09 0.36 -4.45
CA TYR A 50 4.03 1.74 -3.96
C TYR A 50 2.71 2.45 -4.27
N ALA A 51 1.65 1.70 -4.58
CA ALA A 51 0.35 2.29 -4.82
C ALA A 51 -0.34 2.61 -3.48
N SER A 52 -1.02 3.75 -3.40
CA SER A 52 -1.91 4.07 -2.28
C SER A 52 -3.38 3.74 -2.57
N TYR A 53 -3.71 3.52 -3.84
CA TYR A 53 -5.08 3.38 -4.33
C TYR A 53 -5.20 2.21 -5.30
N VAL A 54 -6.40 1.67 -5.40
CA VAL A 54 -6.76 0.61 -6.36
C VAL A 54 -7.99 1.03 -7.14
N THR A 55 -8.20 0.39 -8.29
CA THR A 55 -9.41 0.57 -9.08
C THR A 55 -10.06 -0.77 -9.38
N LEU A 56 -11.39 -0.80 -9.37
CA LEU A 56 -12.18 -1.95 -9.79
C LEU A 56 -11.89 -2.25 -11.27
N THR A 57 -11.64 -3.52 -11.59
CA THR A 57 -11.39 -4.00 -12.96
C THR A 57 -12.61 -4.65 -13.58
N ASP A 58 -13.49 -5.23 -12.76
CA ASP A 58 -14.79 -5.69 -13.25
C ASP A 58 -15.77 -4.52 -13.28
N THR A 59 -15.96 -3.95 -14.46
CA THR A 59 -16.84 -2.80 -14.70
C THR A 59 -17.76 -3.05 -15.89
N ASP A 60 -18.10 -4.32 -16.14
CA ASP A 60 -18.85 -4.71 -17.33
C ASP A 60 -20.36 -4.37 -17.25
N GLY A 61 -20.82 -3.92 -16.07
CA GLY A 61 -22.18 -3.48 -15.79
C GLY A 61 -23.13 -4.60 -15.38
N ASP A 62 -22.64 -5.84 -15.24
CA ASP A 62 -23.37 -7.00 -14.72
C ASP A 62 -22.65 -7.55 -13.47
N LEU A 63 -23.09 -7.14 -12.27
CA LEU A 63 -22.46 -7.51 -10.98
C LEU A 63 -21.02 -7.00 -10.83
N ASP A 64 -20.85 -5.67 -10.89
CA ASP A 64 -19.58 -5.04 -10.55
C ASP A 64 -19.31 -5.29 -9.04
N ASP A 65 -18.48 -6.28 -8.72
CA ASP A 65 -18.15 -6.67 -7.34
C ASP A 65 -16.67 -7.00 -7.13
N SER A 66 -16.28 -7.05 -5.85
CA SER A 66 -14.95 -7.50 -5.43
C SER A 66 -15.10 -8.34 -4.17
N ASN A 67 -14.42 -9.49 -4.13
CA ASN A 67 -14.28 -10.25 -2.91
C ASN A 67 -13.03 -9.82 -2.14
N VAL A 68 -13.20 -9.53 -0.86
CA VAL A 68 -12.10 -9.22 0.06
C VAL A 68 -12.04 -10.30 1.12
N THR A 69 -10.88 -10.93 1.29
CA THR A 69 -10.65 -11.98 2.30
C THR A 69 -9.58 -11.53 3.28
N LEU A 70 -9.85 -11.66 4.58
CA LEU A 70 -8.84 -11.49 5.63
C LEU A 70 -7.87 -12.68 5.59
N LEU A 71 -6.61 -12.46 5.23
CA LEU A 71 -5.60 -13.50 5.03
C LEU A 71 -4.80 -13.78 6.30
N ALA A 72 -4.45 -12.72 7.02
CA ALA A 72 -3.70 -12.77 8.26
C ALA A 72 -4.04 -11.58 9.16
N GLU A 73 -3.86 -11.79 10.46
CA GLU A 73 -3.96 -10.74 11.48
C GLU A 73 -3.10 -11.19 12.67
N TYR A 74 -1.91 -10.62 12.80
CA TYR A 74 -0.96 -10.94 13.87
C TYR A 74 -0.76 -9.76 14.85
N ALA A 75 -1.75 -8.88 14.95
CA ALA A 75 -1.67 -7.73 15.85
C ALA A 75 -2.09 -8.04 17.31
N ASN A 76 -1.38 -7.43 18.26
CA ASN A 76 -1.86 -7.35 19.66
C ASN A 76 -3.17 -6.56 19.80
N LEU A 77 -3.48 -5.71 18.80
CA LEU A 77 -4.73 -4.95 18.71
C LEU A 77 -5.76 -5.59 17.76
N ALA A 78 -5.57 -6.83 17.30
CA ALA A 78 -6.50 -7.53 16.40
C ALA A 78 -7.99 -7.49 16.84
N SER A 79 -8.24 -7.55 18.16
CA SER A 79 -9.62 -7.44 18.68
C SER A 79 -10.26 -6.06 18.53
N GLY A 80 -9.47 -5.03 18.25
CA GLY A 80 -9.87 -3.64 18.01
C GLY A 80 -9.76 -3.23 16.55
N ASN A 81 -8.88 -3.86 15.76
CA ASN A 81 -8.63 -3.52 14.37
C ASN A 81 -9.89 -3.67 13.52
N SER A 82 -10.33 -2.57 12.92
CA SER A 82 -11.32 -2.56 11.86
C SER A 82 -10.68 -2.11 10.56
N PHE A 83 -11.09 -2.73 9.46
CA PHE A 83 -10.53 -2.51 8.14
C PHE A 83 -11.63 -2.11 7.17
N GLY A 84 -11.31 -1.21 6.24
CA GLY A 84 -12.25 -0.80 5.22
C GLY A 84 -11.63 -0.09 4.03
N ILE A 85 -12.53 0.38 3.15
CA ILE A 85 -12.19 1.17 1.96
C ILE A 85 -12.69 2.60 2.09
N TYR A 86 -12.05 3.54 1.41
CA TYR A 86 -12.43 4.96 1.43
C TYR A 86 -12.27 5.65 0.07
N ASP A 87 -13.05 6.70 -0.17
CA ASP A 87 -12.81 7.61 -1.29
C ASP A 87 -11.88 8.76 -0.89
N GLN A 88 -10.83 8.96 -1.68
CA GLN A 88 -9.82 10.00 -1.45
C GLN A 88 -10.36 11.42 -1.54
N ASN A 89 -11.45 11.63 -2.29
CA ASN A 89 -11.95 12.98 -2.59
C ASN A 89 -12.91 13.49 -1.51
N THR A 90 -13.75 12.60 -0.99
CA THR A 90 -14.84 12.90 -0.05
C THR A 90 -14.50 12.45 1.37
N GLY A 91 -13.65 11.42 1.54
CA GLY A 91 -13.38 10.78 2.81
C GLY A 91 -14.52 9.87 3.29
N GLU A 92 -15.48 9.53 2.43
CA GLU A 92 -16.51 8.52 2.74
C GLU A 92 -15.83 7.15 2.90
N GLU A 93 -16.27 6.39 3.89
CA GLU A 93 -15.64 5.14 4.32
C GLU A 93 -16.66 4.02 4.41
N LEU A 94 -16.29 2.82 3.93
CA LEU A 94 -17.07 1.59 4.10
C LEU A 94 -16.24 0.57 4.90
N SER A 95 -16.75 0.15 6.06
CA SER A 95 -16.13 -0.89 6.87
C SER A 95 -16.41 -2.29 6.28
N LEU A 96 -15.35 -3.10 6.21
CA LEU A 96 -15.38 -4.45 5.65
C LEU A 96 -15.23 -5.50 6.74
N PHE A 97 -14.28 -5.29 7.65
CA PHE A 97 -14.03 -6.13 8.81
C PHE A 97 -14.01 -5.29 10.08
N THR A 98 -14.47 -5.89 11.17
CA THR A 98 -14.42 -5.30 12.52
C THR A 98 -13.51 -6.10 13.42
N GLY A 99 -13.08 -5.51 14.53
CA GLY A 99 -12.21 -6.18 15.50
C GLY A 99 -12.71 -7.57 15.91
N GLY A 100 -11.78 -8.54 15.89
CA GLY A 100 -12.05 -9.94 16.19
C GLY A 100 -12.73 -10.72 15.06
N THR A 101 -12.66 -10.26 13.81
CA THR A 101 -13.02 -11.06 12.64
C THR A 101 -12.04 -12.22 12.49
N ASP A 102 -12.55 -13.44 12.28
CA ASP A 102 -11.67 -14.60 12.08
C ASP A 102 -10.92 -14.53 10.75
N VAL A 103 -9.64 -14.90 10.74
CA VAL A 103 -8.87 -15.08 9.50
C VAL A 103 -9.54 -16.07 8.54
N ASN A 104 -9.38 -15.84 7.24
CA ASN A 104 -10.08 -16.48 6.12
C ASN A 104 -11.57 -16.12 6.00
N THR A 105 -12.04 -15.11 6.73
CA THR A 105 -13.37 -14.53 6.49
C THR A 105 -13.33 -13.68 5.22
N GLY A 106 -14.27 -13.94 4.31
CA GLY A 106 -14.47 -13.17 3.09
C GLY A 106 -15.73 -12.32 3.15
N VAL A 107 -15.68 -11.13 2.59
CA VAL A 107 -16.83 -10.26 2.30
C VAL A 107 -16.89 -9.96 0.81
N THR A 108 -18.09 -9.78 0.28
CA THR A 108 -18.29 -9.29 -1.09
C THR A 108 -18.78 -7.85 -1.02
N ILE A 109 -18.15 -6.99 -1.80
CA ILE A 109 -18.53 -5.59 -1.98
C ILE A 109 -19.15 -5.46 -3.35
N SER A 110 -20.39 -4.99 -3.42
CA SER A 110 -21.03 -4.66 -4.70
C SER A 110 -20.93 -3.17 -4.96
N PHE A 111 -20.62 -2.79 -6.19
CA PHE A 111 -20.48 -1.40 -6.63
C PHE A 111 -21.62 -1.03 -7.58
N ASP A 112 -22.27 0.11 -7.31
CA ASP A 112 -23.11 0.81 -8.28
C ASP A 112 -22.30 1.94 -8.91
N LEU A 113 -21.70 1.66 -10.08
CA LEU A 113 -20.84 2.61 -10.79
C LEU A 113 -21.57 3.86 -11.30
N ALA A 114 -22.92 3.83 -11.37
CA ALA A 114 -23.68 5.00 -11.79
C ALA A 114 -23.81 6.03 -10.67
N THR A 115 -23.85 5.58 -9.41
CA THR A 115 -23.97 6.44 -8.23
C THR A 115 -22.64 6.61 -7.49
N GLY A 116 -21.70 5.68 -7.66
CA GLY A 116 -20.47 5.59 -6.88
C GLY A 116 -20.65 4.88 -5.54
N GLU A 117 -21.81 4.28 -5.28
CA GLU A 117 -22.09 3.56 -4.03
C GLU A 117 -21.39 2.19 -4.03
N ALA A 118 -20.71 1.86 -2.94
CA ALA A 118 -20.28 0.50 -2.63
C ALA A 118 -21.07 -0.02 -1.43
N THR A 119 -21.47 -1.29 -1.48
CA THR A 119 -22.25 -1.95 -0.43
C THR A 119 -21.55 -3.22 0.04
N ASN A 120 -21.30 -3.33 1.35
CA ASN A 120 -20.85 -4.57 1.95
C ASN A 120 -22.04 -5.53 2.05
N LEU A 121 -22.06 -6.59 1.24
CA LEU A 121 -23.20 -7.51 1.16
C LEU A 121 -23.42 -8.35 2.42
N THR A 122 -22.46 -8.37 3.35
CA THR A 122 -22.59 -9.07 4.63
C THR A 122 -23.31 -8.22 5.67
N THR A 123 -23.01 -6.93 5.74
CA THR A 123 -23.57 -6.00 6.74
C THR A 123 -24.73 -5.16 6.22
N GLU A 124 -24.90 -5.08 4.89
CA GLU A 124 -25.82 -4.18 4.18
C GLU A 124 -25.50 -2.68 4.37
N GLU A 125 -24.32 -2.34 4.90
CA GLU A 125 -23.84 -0.96 4.99
C GLU A 125 -23.31 -0.49 3.63
N SER A 126 -23.52 0.79 3.30
CA SER A 126 -23.07 1.39 2.04
C SER A 126 -22.43 2.76 2.24
N ALA A 127 -21.54 3.13 1.31
CA ALA A 127 -20.92 4.45 1.23
C ALA A 127 -20.55 4.82 -0.23
N GLU A 128 -20.50 6.11 -0.55
CA GLU A 128 -20.15 6.62 -1.88
C GLU A 128 -18.62 6.64 -2.08
N VAL A 129 -17.99 5.46 -2.17
CA VAL A 129 -16.52 5.33 -2.30
C VAL A 129 -16.01 5.34 -3.74
N GLY A 130 -16.90 5.22 -4.73
CA GLY A 130 -16.54 5.16 -6.15
C GLY A 130 -15.82 3.87 -6.57
N SER A 131 -15.34 3.85 -7.82
CA SER A 131 -14.62 2.70 -8.40
C SER A 131 -13.11 2.72 -8.15
N THR A 132 -12.60 3.82 -7.60
CA THR A 132 -11.19 4.00 -7.24
C THR A 132 -11.13 4.41 -5.79
N PHE A 133 -10.53 3.58 -4.95
CA PHE A 133 -10.59 3.70 -3.50
C PHE A 133 -9.23 3.36 -2.88
N GLY A 134 -9.00 3.87 -1.68
CA GLY A 134 -7.89 3.46 -0.82
C GLY A 134 -8.39 2.55 0.30
N PHE A 135 -7.48 2.17 1.20
CA PHE A 135 -7.76 1.33 2.35
C PHE A 135 -7.47 2.07 3.65
N TYR A 136 -8.15 1.68 4.73
CA TYR A 136 -7.82 2.14 6.06
C TYR A 136 -7.83 1.01 7.09
N ILE A 137 -7.08 1.21 8.15
CA ILE A 137 -7.15 0.46 9.40
C ILE A 137 -7.43 1.42 10.55
N ASP A 138 -8.42 1.11 11.39
CA ASP A 138 -8.68 1.78 12.66
C ASP A 138 -8.37 0.79 13.77
N ASN A 139 -7.41 1.12 14.62
CA ASN A 139 -6.91 0.17 15.61
C ASN A 139 -7.78 0.07 16.88
N GLY A 140 -8.91 0.78 16.91
CA GLY A 140 -9.85 0.79 18.03
C GLY A 140 -9.38 1.57 19.28
N ASP A 141 -8.13 2.03 19.29
CA ASP A 141 -7.51 2.81 20.37
C ASP A 141 -7.39 4.31 20.03
N GLY A 142 -8.10 4.74 18.98
CA GLY A 142 -8.22 6.14 18.58
C GLY A 142 -7.19 6.58 17.53
N ASN A 143 -6.45 5.64 16.94
CA ASN A 143 -5.64 5.90 15.76
C ASN A 143 -6.24 5.20 14.53
N LYS A 144 -6.24 5.91 13.42
CA LYS A 144 -6.64 5.40 12.11
C LYS A 144 -5.55 5.76 11.11
N TYR A 145 -5.21 4.81 10.26
CA TYR A 145 -4.21 4.96 9.23
C TYR A 145 -4.79 4.59 7.87
N TYR A 146 -4.35 5.30 6.84
CA TYR A 146 -4.82 5.17 5.46
C TYR A 146 -3.69 4.65 4.57
N SER A 147 -4.00 3.96 3.48
CA SER A 147 -3.02 3.56 2.48
C SER A 147 -2.33 4.73 1.77
N ASP A 148 -2.87 5.95 1.89
CA ASP A 148 -2.20 7.16 1.42
C ASP A 148 -1.33 7.76 2.55
N PRO A 149 0.01 7.76 2.41
CA PRO A 149 0.89 8.30 3.44
C PRO A 149 0.72 9.80 3.67
N GLU A 150 0.19 10.57 2.72
CA GLU A 150 -0.13 11.99 2.93
C GLU A 150 -1.24 12.19 3.97
N MET A 151 -2.08 11.17 4.19
CA MET A 151 -3.10 11.18 5.23
C MET A 151 -2.58 10.75 6.61
N ASN A 152 -1.33 10.27 6.69
CA ASN A 152 -0.69 9.81 7.93
C ASN A 152 0.59 10.60 8.26
N ASP A 153 0.64 11.89 7.93
CA ASP A 153 1.81 12.75 8.16
C ASP A 153 3.13 12.18 7.54
N GLY A 154 3.01 11.42 6.45
CA GLY A 154 4.12 10.80 5.73
C GLY A 154 4.52 9.41 6.21
N PHE A 155 3.82 8.84 7.19
CA PHE A 155 3.93 7.42 7.53
C PHE A 155 3.23 6.57 6.47
N ASP A 156 3.92 5.54 5.97
CA ASP A 156 3.35 4.60 5.02
C ASP A 156 3.03 3.27 5.73
N PRO A 157 1.76 3.07 6.14
CA PRO A 157 1.32 1.89 6.88
C PRO A 157 0.98 0.73 5.95
N ALA A 158 0.93 0.92 4.63
CA ALA A 158 0.34 -0.06 3.73
C ALA A 158 1.31 -0.48 2.64
N LEU A 159 1.40 -1.78 2.39
CA LEU A 159 2.09 -2.35 1.22
C LEU A 159 1.05 -3.00 0.31
N ILE A 160 1.10 -2.72 -0.98
CA ILE A 160 0.14 -3.25 -1.97
C ILE A 160 0.91 -4.06 -3.00
N TYR A 161 0.57 -5.34 -3.11
CA TYR A 161 1.22 -6.31 -3.99
C TYR A 161 0.28 -6.68 -5.14
N ASP A 162 0.77 -6.62 -6.38
CA ASP A 162 0.08 -7.18 -7.55
C ASP A 162 0.33 -8.69 -7.62
N THR A 163 -0.73 -9.47 -7.35
CA THR A 163 -0.70 -10.93 -7.27
C THR A 163 -1.50 -11.60 -8.39
N VAL A 164 -1.80 -10.87 -9.48
CA VAL A 164 -2.57 -11.42 -10.60
C VAL A 164 -1.92 -12.66 -11.21
N GLY A 165 -2.73 -13.67 -11.49
CA GLY A 165 -2.33 -14.81 -12.31
C GLY A 165 -1.88 -16.05 -11.54
N THR A 166 -2.12 -16.12 -10.23
CA THR A 166 -1.73 -17.27 -9.42
C THR A 166 -2.89 -18.01 -8.78
N SER A 167 -2.64 -19.28 -8.51
CA SER A 167 -3.57 -20.18 -7.84
C SER A 167 -2.75 -21.14 -6.98
N GLY A 168 -3.09 -21.25 -5.70
CA GLY A 168 -2.48 -22.24 -4.79
C GLY A 168 -1.42 -21.74 -3.81
N GLU A 169 -1.40 -20.44 -3.49
CA GLU A 169 -0.38 -19.81 -2.61
C GLU A 169 -0.96 -19.33 -1.26
N GLY A 170 -2.16 -19.78 -0.88
CA GLY A 170 -2.87 -19.24 0.30
C GLY A 170 -3.45 -17.83 0.10
N LEU A 171 -3.36 -17.27 -1.12
CA LEU A 171 -3.84 -15.92 -1.46
C LEU A 171 -5.31 -15.87 -1.91
N PHE A 172 -6.05 -16.98 -1.82
CA PHE A 172 -7.48 -17.07 -2.17
C PHE A 172 -7.87 -16.57 -3.58
N GLY A 173 -6.93 -16.56 -4.53
CA GLY A 173 -7.19 -16.08 -5.90
C GLY A 173 -7.19 -14.56 -6.03
N SER A 174 -6.62 -13.85 -5.06
CA SER A 174 -6.54 -12.40 -5.04
C SER A 174 -5.73 -11.85 -6.22
N ASN A 175 -6.23 -10.78 -6.82
CA ASN A 175 -5.50 -9.96 -7.77
C ASN A 175 -4.54 -9.00 -7.07
N LEU A 176 -4.91 -8.53 -5.86
CA LEU A 176 -4.02 -7.76 -5.02
C LEU A 176 -3.99 -8.31 -3.59
N VAL A 177 -2.84 -8.19 -2.93
CA VAL A 177 -2.71 -8.35 -1.48
C VAL A 177 -2.35 -7.01 -0.87
N VAL A 178 -2.98 -6.66 0.24
CA VAL A 178 -2.71 -5.43 0.99
C VAL A 178 -2.33 -5.81 2.41
N ALA A 179 -1.17 -5.35 2.85
CA ALA A 179 -0.60 -5.62 4.16
C ALA A 179 -0.46 -4.31 4.93
N PHE A 180 -0.95 -4.26 6.17
CA PHE A 180 -1.05 -3.06 6.98
C PHE A 180 -0.25 -3.15 8.28
N GLU A 181 0.22 -1.99 8.72
CA GLU A 181 0.62 -1.67 10.09
C GLU A 181 -0.52 -0.96 10.82
N ASP A 182 -0.74 -1.29 12.09
CA ASP A 182 -1.73 -0.63 12.96
C ASP A 182 -1.15 0.46 13.86
N GLN A 183 0.18 0.68 13.80
CA GLN A 183 0.92 1.69 14.57
C GLN A 183 2.12 2.30 13.82
N GLU A 184 2.24 3.64 13.81
CA GLU A 184 3.40 4.34 13.22
C GLU A 184 4.76 3.96 13.87
N ALA A 185 4.72 3.73 15.18
CA ALA A 185 5.87 3.36 15.99
C ALA A 185 5.92 1.85 16.30
N GLY A 186 5.31 1.03 15.44
CA GLY A 186 5.35 -0.44 15.48
C GLY A 186 6.67 -1.05 15.02
N ASP A 187 6.67 -2.36 14.85
CA ASP A 187 7.79 -3.20 14.40
C ASP A 187 7.96 -3.26 12.87
N ARG A 188 6.97 -2.81 12.08
CA ARG A 188 7.09 -2.65 10.62
C ARG A 188 7.26 -3.97 9.89
N ASP A 189 6.59 -5.01 10.35
CA ASP A 189 6.53 -6.32 9.70
C ASP A 189 5.31 -6.49 8.79
N TYR A 190 4.40 -5.51 8.79
CA TYR A 190 3.19 -5.37 7.99
C TYR A 190 2.26 -6.58 8.10
N ASN A 191 2.30 -7.28 9.23
CA ASN A 191 1.51 -8.48 9.47
C ASN A 191 0.26 -8.19 10.32
N ASP A 192 0.10 -6.95 10.81
CA ASP A 192 -0.96 -6.56 11.74
C ASP A 192 -2.34 -6.86 11.15
N LEU A 193 -2.51 -6.61 9.85
CA LEU A 193 -3.66 -7.02 9.07
C LEU A 193 -3.29 -7.20 7.59
N VAL A 194 -3.60 -8.35 7.03
CA VAL A 194 -3.35 -8.65 5.61
C VAL A 194 -4.64 -9.10 4.96
N VAL A 195 -5.02 -8.47 3.84
CA VAL A 195 -6.21 -8.82 3.06
C VAL A 195 -5.87 -9.11 1.61
N GLY A 196 -6.66 -9.97 0.99
CA GLY A 196 -6.62 -10.29 -0.41
C GLY A 196 -7.88 -9.79 -1.12
N LEU A 197 -7.74 -9.21 -2.30
CA LEU A 197 -8.83 -8.65 -3.09
C LEU A 197 -8.90 -9.25 -4.49
N THR A 198 -10.10 -9.52 -4.99
CA THR A 198 -10.34 -9.87 -6.41
C THR A 198 -10.83 -8.66 -7.20
N ASP A 199 -10.67 -8.73 -8.51
CA ASP A 199 -11.25 -7.82 -9.50
C ASP A 199 -10.85 -6.36 -9.29
N VAL A 200 -9.61 -6.15 -8.86
CA VAL A 200 -8.99 -4.85 -8.66
C VAL A 200 -7.57 -4.82 -9.23
N GLU A 201 -7.10 -3.63 -9.61
CA GLU A 201 -5.70 -3.38 -9.98
C GLU A 201 -5.16 -2.15 -9.25
N ALA A 202 -3.86 -2.17 -8.94
CA ALA A 202 -3.19 -1.05 -8.28
C ALA A 202 -3.15 0.16 -9.22
N VAL A 203 -3.51 1.34 -8.72
CA VAL A 203 -3.40 2.60 -9.46
C VAL A 203 -1.96 3.09 -9.34
N PRO A 204 -1.18 3.13 -10.43
CA PRO A 204 0.21 3.60 -10.33
C PRO A 204 0.26 5.05 -9.87
N GLU A 205 1.17 5.35 -8.94
CA GLU A 205 1.39 6.73 -8.54
C GLU A 205 1.69 7.61 -9.78
N PRO A 206 1.22 8.88 -9.80
CA PRO A 206 1.52 9.79 -10.88
C PRO A 206 3.03 9.86 -11.11
N GLY A 207 3.49 9.62 -12.34
CA GLY A 207 4.91 9.55 -12.74
C GLY A 207 5.78 10.79 -12.47
N THR A 208 5.29 11.73 -11.68
CA THR A 208 6.02 12.80 -11.01
C THR A 208 7.25 12.30 -10.24
N LEU A 209 7.22 11.14 -9.58
CA LEU A 209 8.42 10.56 -8.97
C LEU A 209 9.48 10.18 -10.01
N ALA A 210 9.06 9.56 -11.11
CA ALA A 210 9.95 9.26 -12.23
C ALA A 210 10.50 10.56 -12.87
N LEU A 211 9.66 11.58 -13.05
CA LEU A 211 10.06 12.91 -13.55
C LEU A 211 11.00 13.64 -12.59
N PHE A 212 10.77 13.55 -11.29
CA PHE A 212 11.62 14.12 -10.25
C PHE A 212 12.99 13.43 -10.26
N GLY A 213 13.02 12.09 -10.26
CA GLY A 213 14.24 11.30 -10.38
C GLY A 213 15.02 11.62 -11.67
N MET A 214 14.34 11.66 -12.82
CA MET A 214 14.96 12.06 -14.09
C MET A 214 15.45 13.52 -14.08
N GLY A 215 14.73 14.42 -13.42
CA GLY A 215 15.14 15.81 -13.23
C GLY A 215 16.44 15.93 -12.44
N LEU A 216 16.56 15.20 -11.32
CA LEU A 216 17.78 15.13 -10.51
C LEU A 216 18.95 14.53 -11.28
N LEU A 217 18.75 13.42 -12.00
CA LEU A 217 19.77 12.82 -12.85
C LEU A 217 20.23 13.78 -13.95
N GLY A 218 19.29 14.48 -14.60
CA GLY A 218 19.59 15.50 -15.59
C GLY A 218 20.43 16.65 -15.04
N MET A 219 20.11 17.14 -13.83
CA MET A 219 20.91 18.17 -13.15
C MET A 219 22.30 17.67 -12.75
N GLY A 220 22.41 16.45 -12.23
CA GLY A 220 23.70 15.84 -11.89
C GLY A 220 24.61 15.66 -13.11
N ALA A 221 24.06 15.20 -14.23
CA ALA A 221 24.79 15.08 -15.50
C ALA A 221 25.23 16.44 -16.07
N ALA A 222 24.37 17.47 -15.96
CA ALA A 222 24.68 18.83 -16.40
C ALA A 222 25.78 19.50 -15.54
N ALA A 223 25.76 19.28 -14.22
CA ALA A 223 26.78 19.79 -13.30
C ALA A 223 28.17 19.21 -13.59
N ARG A 224 28.25 17.91 -13.92
CA ARG A 224 29.51 17.23 -14.31
C ARG A 224 30.13 17.76 -15.60
N ARG A 225 29.34 18.35 -16.51
CA ARG A 225 29.87 18.97 -17.75
C ARG A 225 30.48 20.35 -17.54
N LYS A 226 30.20 21.02 -16.41
CA LYS A 226 30.70 22.36 -16.10
C LYS A 226 31.93 22.38 -15.16
N SER A 227 32.31 21.23 -14.62
CA SER A 227 33.57 21.03 -13.88
C SER A 227 34.66 20.54 -14.84
#